data_AF-A0A927MQ05-F1
#
_entry.id   AF-A0A927MQ05-F1
#
_cell.length_a   1.000
_cell.length_b   1.000
_cell.length_c   1.000
_cell.angle_alpha   90.00
_cell.angle_beta   90.00
_cell.angle_gamma   90.00
#
_symmetry.space_group_name_H-M   'P 1'
#
loop_
_entity.id
_entity.type
_entity.pdbx_description
1 polymer ?
#
loop_
_entity_poly.entity_id
_entity_poly.type
_entity_poly.pdbx_seq_one_letter_code
_entity_poly.pdbx_strand_id
1 'polypeptide(L)'
;MTVYVLALVASAFFAAGSVIQQRAASHAPPEKVLSFTLVIWLARRPLWLSGIALSTVGNVASAIALGAGNAALVQPLQVTRLLFALPLAAAWVRRSVPLRDWMGAVATAVGLAIFIVAGRPHQGATSTAPPLDWVIVGGTILALALALVLIGRRLDAIREAPLLAAAAGILFGLQGALTHDAIDALETGGLLTLLQTWQAYGVLACALVGILLTQSAFNLAPLSASFPTLVVAEPLAAIAIGVGVQGGELNLSPITFAGALVGLAIMIAGVYVLASSPFVTGQLDLLERRREEGLAYRTEETLEHDLQVLSEELDQVAAGGARPSWAVRSHQHLQRHLDRIDEELVRLSELRADISRHREAERVKERTRALTPQEREEFERYDLELSERERELDAGARRLEQWSVRLRRRVEELRLEPGGEETPPRGGG
;
A
#
# COMPACT_ATOMS: atom_id res chain seq x y z
N MET A 1 34.39 0.33 -18.48
CA MET A 1 33.67 -0.93 -18.16
C MET A 1 33.13 -0.95 -16.73
N THR A 2 33.90 -0.55 -15.73
CA THR A 2 33.52 -0.58 -14.30
C THR A 2 32.21 0.16 -13.98
N VAL A 3 31.97 1.34 -14.59
CA VAL A 3 30.73 2.13 -14.43
C VAL A 3 29.48 1.37 -14.89
N TYR A 4 29.56 0.64 -16.02
CA TYR A 4 28.43 -0.13 -16.55
C TYR A 4 28.08 -1.32 -15.64
N VAL A 5 29.10 -2.00 -15.11
CA VAL A 5 28.93 -3.11 -14.17
C VAL A 5 28.31 -2.59 -12.86
N LEU A 6 28.80 -1.48 -12.32
CA LEU A 6 28.25 -0.84 -11.12
C LEU A 6 26.80 -0.41 -11.31
N ALA A 7 26.44 0.20 -12.45
CA ALA A 7 25.07 0.62 -12.74
C ALA A 7 24.09 -0.57 -12.91
N LEU A 8 24.55 -1.68 -13.50
CA LEU A 8 23.77 -2.93 -13.60
C LEU A 8 23.58 -3.59 -12.23
N VAL A 9 24.64 -3.66 -11.43
CA VAL A 9 24.60 -4.22 -10.08
C VAL A 9 23.69 -3.37 -9.18
N ALA A 10 23.78 -2.04 -9.28
CA ALA A 10 22.89 -1.11 -8.59
C ALA A 10 21.42 -1.34 -8.97
N SER A 11 21.15 -1.49 -10.27
CA SER A 11 19.82 -1.77 -10.81
C SER A 11 19.26 -3.10 -10.31
N ALA A 12 20.09 -4.15 -10.24
CA ALA A 12 19.70 -5.46 -9.73
C ALA A 12 19.41 -5.43 -8.22
N PHE A 13 20.23 -4.76 -7.42
CA PHE A 13 20.00 -4.61 -5.98
C PHE A 13 18.78 -3.77 -5.66
N PHE A 14 18.53 -2.71 -6.42
CA PHE A 14 17.33 -1.89 -6.28
C PHE A 14 16.07 -2.69 -6.63
N ALA A 15 16.11 -3.43 -7.74
CA ALA A 15 15.01 -4.30 -8.16
C ALA A 15 14.71 -5.37 -7.11
N ALA A 16 15.75 -6.05 -6.61
CA ALA A 16 15.64 -7.04 -5.54
C ALA A 16 15.08 -6.42 -4.25
N GLY A 17 15.59 -5.26 -3.84
CA GLY A 17 15.11 -4.54 -2.67
C GLY A 17 13.64 -4.14 -2.78
N SER A 18 13.22 -3.66 -3.96
CA SER A 18 11.83 -3.28 -4.23
C SER A 18 10.89 -4.48 -4.17
N VAL A 19 11.26 -5.62 -4.76
CA VAL A 19 10.48 -6.87 -4.72
C VAL A 19 10.36 -7.40 -3.29
N ILE A 20 11.45 -7.36 -2.53
CA ILE A 20 11.47 -7.77 -1.11
C ILE A 20 10.55 -6.87 -0.27
N GLN A 21 10.62 -5.54 -0.47
CA GLN A 21 9.78 -4.59 0.25
C GLN A 21 8.30 -4.75 -0.10
N GLN A 22 7.97 -4.94 -1.37
CA GLN A 22 6.60 -5.14 -1.83
C GLN A 22 6.00 -6.42 -1.24
N ARG A 23 6.79 -7.50 -1.14
CA ARG A 23 6.38 -8.74 -0.47
C ARG A 23 6.24 -8.55 1.04
N ALA A 24 7.17 -7.87 1.70
CA ALA A 24 7.05 -7.65 3.14
C ALA A 24 5.82 -6.77 3.48
N ALA A 25 5.50 -5.81 2.62
CA ALA A 25 4.28 -5.02 2.70
C ALA A 25 3.02 -5.87 2.47
N SER A 26 3.08 -6.85 1.56
CA SER A 26 1.96 -7.75 1.28
C SER A 26 1.61 -8.71 2.43
N HIS A 27 2.46 -8.83 3.45
CA HIS A 27 2.23 -9.64 4.66
C HIS A 27 1.85 -8.78 5.87
N ALA A 28 1.58 -7.48 5.69
CA ALA A 28 1.24 -6.59 6.78
C ALA A 28 -0.17 -6.87 7.35
N PRO A 29 -0.33 -6.88 8.69
CA PRO A 29 -1.62 -7.18 9.32
C PRO A 29 -2.67 -6.11 8.97
N PRO A 30 -3.93 -6.53 8.74
CA PRO A 30 -5.02 -5.67 8.27
C PRO A 30 -5.29 -4.44 9.14
N GLU A 31 -5.02 -4.53 10.45
CA GLU A 31 -5.26 -3.49 11.46
C GLU A 31 -4.29 -2.31 11.39
N LYS A 32 -3.18 -2.45 10.66
CA LYS A 32 -2.12 -1.42 10.60
C LYS A 32 -2.08 -0.67 9.29
N VAL A 33 -2.93 -1.02 8.34
CA VAL A 33 -3.05 -0.28 7.10
C VAL A 33 -3.70 1.07 7.46
N LEU A 34 -3.01 2.19 7.18
CA LEU A 34 -3.35 3.58 7.56
C LEU A 34 -2.75 4.15 8.86
N SER A 35 -1.48 3.91 9.17
CA SER A 35 -0.79 4.77 10.14
C SER A 35 0.74 4.71 10.08
N PHE A 36 1.39 5.66 10.76
CA PHE A 36 2.79 5.58 11.18
C PHE A 36 3.14 4.20 11.80
N THR A 37 2.15 3.49 12.34
CA THR A 37 2.29 2.13 12.90
C THR A 37 2.56 1.07 11.84
N LEU A 38 2.15 1.25 10.57
CA LEU A 38 2.54 0.36 9.47
C LEU A 38 4.04 0.46 9.21
N VAL A 39 4.55 1.68 9.10
CA VAL A 39 5.97 1.95 8.87
C VAL A 39 6.79 1.45 10.06
N ILE A 40 6.33 1.65 11.29
CA ILE A 40 6.97 1.10 12.50
C ILE A 40 6.91 -0.43 12.53
N TRP A 41 5.81 -1.05 12.07
CA TRP A 41 5.68 -2.50 12.01
C TRP A 41 6.60 -3.11 10.94
N LEU A 42 6.64 -2.50 9.74
CA LEU A 42 7.57 -2.82 8.67
C LEU A 42 9.03 -2.65 9.14
N ALA A 43 9.35 -1.57 9.84
CA ALA A 43 10.67 -1.31 10.41
C ALA A 43 11.13 -2.32 11.45
N ARG A 44 10.22 -3.13 12.00
CA ARG A 44 10.55 -4.24 12.91
C ARG A 44 10.72 -5.58 12.20
N ARG A 45 10.48 -5.66 10.89
CA ARG A 45 10.62 -6.89 10.11
C ARG A 45 11.99 -6.93 9.44
N PRO A 46 12.84 -7.93 9.73
CA PRO A 46 14.19 -8.01 9.18
C PRO A 46 14.17 -8.17 7.65
N LEU A 47 13.11 -8.77 7.10
CA LEU A 47 12.92 -8.90 5.65
C LEU A 47 12.64 -7.54 4.97
N TRP A 48 11.89 -6.64 5.61
CA TRP A 48 11.66 -5.31 5.03
C TRP A 48 12.92 -4.45 5.13
N LEU A 49 13.61 -4.53 6.27
CA LEU A 49 14.90 -3.87 6.48
C LEU A 49 15.97 -4.38 5.50
N SER A 50 15.97 -5.67 5.15
CA SER A 50 16.90 -6.20 4.14
C SER A 50 16.58 -5.65 2.76
N GLY A 51 15.30 -5.46 2.42
CA GLY A 51 14.88 -4.78 1.20
C GLY A 51 15.30 -3.31 1.15
N ILE A 52 15.23 -2.59 2.28
CA ILE A 52 15.77 -1.22 2.41
C ILE A 52 17.29 -1.23 2.27
N ALA A 53 17.98 -2.11 2.99
CA ALA A 53 19.43 -2.22 2.93
C ALA A 53 19.91 -2.49 1.49
N LEU A 54 19.23 -3.40 0.77
CA LEU A 54 19.51 -3.66 -0.63
C LEU A 54 19.28 -2.44 -1.53
N SER A 55 18.19 -1.70 -1.29
CA SER A 55 17.89 -0.49 -2.05
C SER A 55 18.90 0.62 -1.76
N THR A 56 19.32 0.77 -0.51
CA THR A 56 20.38 1.69 -0.09
C THR A 56 21.71 1.31 -0.72
N VAL A 57 22.08 0.03 -0.71
CA VAL A 57 23.30 -0.47 -1.40
C VAL A 57 23.20 -0.20 -2.90
N GLY A 58 22.05 -0.40 -3.52
CA GLY A 58 21.80 -0.06 -4.92
C GLY A 58 21.97 1.43 -5.19
N ASN A 59 21.40 2.29 -4.35
CA ASN A 59 21.54 3.75 -4.45
C ASN A 59 23.00 4.20 -4.24
N VAL A 60 23.70 3.66 -3.26
CA VAL A 60 25.12 3.95 -3.01
C VAL A 60 25.98 3.49 -4.20
N ALA A 61 25.74 2.30 -4.73
CA ALA A 61 26.43 1.80 -5.92
C ALA A 61 26.13 2.67 -7.15
N SER A 62 24.89 3.15 -7.31
CA SER A 62 24.54 4.09 -8.37
C SER A 62 25.18 5.46 -8.18
N ALA A 63 25.30 5.93 -6.93
CA ALA A 63 25.97 7.17 -6.59
C ALA A 63 27.46 7.09 -6.95
N ILE A 64 28.14 6.00 -6.58
CA ILE A 64 29.53 5.74 -6.95
C ILE A 64 29.68 5.65 -8.48
N ALA A 65 28.71 5.06 -9.19
CA ALA A 65 28.72 5.01 -10.64
C ALA A 65 28.56 6.40 -11.29
N LEU A 66 27.77 7.29 -10.68
CA LEU A 66 27.60 8.69 -11.09
C LEU A 66 28.86 9.51 -10.82
N GLY A 67 29.50 9.36 -9.66
CA GLY A 67 30.76 10.04 -9.34
C GLY A 67 31.93 9.55 -10.21
N ALA A 68 31.95 8.27 -10.58
CA ALA A 68 33.00 7.67 -11.40
C ALA A 68 32.75 7.74 -12.92
N GLY A 69 31.58 8.21 -13.36
CA GLY A 69 31.14 8.11 -14.76
C GLY A 69 30.33 9.32 -15.24
N ASN A 70 30.12 9.44 -16.54
CA ASN A 70 29.26 10.49 -17.07
C ASN A 70 27.79 10.19 -16.70
N ALA A 71 27.11 11.10 -15.99
CA ALA A 71 25.68 10.97 -15.65
C ALA A 71 24.79 10.67 -16.87
N ALA A 72 25.22 11.11 -18.07
CA ALA A 72 24.57 10.79 -19.34
C ALA A 72 24.53 9.28 -19.67
N LEU A 73 25.45 8.49 -19.11
CA LEU A 73 25.55 7.04 -19.30
C LEU A 73 24.86 6.24 -18.18
N VAL A 74 24.80 6.78 -16.95
CA VAL A 74 24.29 6.02 -15.80
C VAL A 74 22.75 6.03 -15.74
N GLN A 75 22.11 7.18 -16.02
CA GLN A 75 20.66 7.31 -15.96
C GLN A 75 19.89 6.34 -16.89
N PRO A 76 20.31 6.09 -18.16
CA PRO A 76 19.62 5.13 -19.03
C PRO A 76 19.83 3.69 -18.56
N LEU A 77 20.95 3.39 -17.92
CA LEU A 77 21.20 2.06 -17.34
C LEU A 77 20.33 1.80 -16.11
N GLN A 78 19.97 2.81 -15.32
CA GLN A 78 19.04 2.63 -14.20
C GLN A 78 17.68 2.09 -14.66
N VAL A 79 17.28 2.37 -15.90
CA VAL A 79 16.01 1.88 -16.45
C VAL A 79 16.00 0.35 -16.58
N THR A 80 17.18 -0.29 -16.69
CA THR A 80 17.31 -1.75 -16.71
C THR A 80 16.90 -2.43 -15.40
N ARG A 81 16.79 -1.69 -14.29
CA ARG A 81 16.27 -2.22 -13.00
C ARG A 81 14.88 -2.86 -13.15
N LEU A 82 14.05 -2.29 -14.04
CA LEU A 82 12.72 -2.83 -14.33
C LEU A 82 12.79 -4.21 -14.99
N LEU A 83 13.81 -4.43 -15.82
CA LEU A 83 14.06 -5.72 -16.50
C LEU A 83 14.58 -6.80 -15.53
N PHE A 84 15.23 -6.41 -14.43
CA PHE A 84 15.64 -7.34 -13.37
C PHE A 84 14.53 -7.65 -12.37
N ALA A 85 13.60 -6.71 -12.14
CA ALA A 85 12.55 -6.86 -11.14
C ALA A 85 11.58 -8.02 -11.43
N LEU A 86 11.16 -8.17 -12.69
CA LEU A 86 10.19 -9.21 -13.10
C LEU A 86 10.74 -10.64 -13.01
N PRO A 87 11.94 -10.96 -13.55
CA PRO A 87 12.54 -12.28 -13.38
C PRO A 87 12.77 -12.62 -11.91
N LEU A 88 13.18 -11.64 -11.08
CA LEU A 88 13.36 -11.89 -9.65
C LEU A 88 12.03 -12.20 -8.96
N ALA A 89 10.98 -11.42 -9.24
CA ALA A 89 9.64 -11.68 -8.70
C ALA A 89 9.13 -13.06 -9.12
N ALA A 90 9.33 -13.44 -10.38
CA ALA A 90 8.89 -14.72 -10.92
C ALA A 90 9.68 -15.93 -10.43
N ALA A 91 11.01 -15.80 -10.31
CA ALA A 91 11.89 -16.82 -9.75
C ALA A 91 11.49 -17.14 -8.29
N TRP A 92 11.05 -16.13 -7.54
CA TRP A 92 10.68 -16.32 -6.14
C TRP A 92 9.33 -17.02 -5.95
N VAL A 93 8.45 -16.91 -6.94
CA VAL A 93 7.12 -17.55 -6.98
C VAL A 93 7.18 -18.90 -7.73
N ARG A 94 8.35 -19.27 -8.29
CA ARG A 94 8.56 -20.47 -9.12
C ARG A 94 7.57 -20.57 -10.28
N ARG A 95 7.21 -19.43 -10.90
CA ARG A 95 6.36 -19.38 -12.09
C ARG A 95 7.10 -18.70 -13.25
N SER A 96 6.79 -19.11 -14.47
CA SER A 96 7.31 -18.47 -15.68
C SER A 96 6.61 -17.13 -15.93
N VAL A 97 7.39 -16.12 -16.33
CA VAL A 97 6.84 -14.82 -16.75
C VAL A 97 6.21 -14.99 -18.13
N PRO A 98 4.92 -14.66 -18.32
CA PRO A 98 4.31 -14.74 -19.63
C PRO A 98 4.93 -13.69 -20.58
N LEU A 99 4.98 -14.01 -21.88
CA LEU A 99 5.61 -13.13 -22.89
C LEU A 99 5.03 -11.71 -22.89
N ARG A 100 3.73 -11.58 -22.62
CA ARG A 100 3.03 -10.29 -22.51
C ARG A 100 3.63 -9.38 -21.42
N ASP A 101 4.02 -9.93 -20.29
CA ASP A 101 4.58 -9.17 -19.16
C ASP A 101 6.01 -8.75 -19.46
N TRP A 102 6.76 -9.63 -20.12
CA TRP A 102 8.07 -9.29 -20.68
C TRP A 102 7.99 -8.14 -21.69
N MET A 103 7.00 -8.18 -22.60
CA MET A 103 6.77 -7.08 -23.55
C MET A 103 6.41 -5.78 -22.83
N GLY A 104 5.55 -5.82 -21.81
CA GLY A 104 5.19 -4.65 -21.00
C GLY A 104 6.39 -4.06 -20.25
N ALA A 105 7.27 -4.90 -19.70
CA ALA A 105 8.50 -4.50 -19.03
C ALA A 105 9.51 -3.85 -19.97
N VAL A 106 9.75 -4.50 -21.11
CA VAL A 106 10.64 -3.98 -22.15
C VAL A 106 10.11 -2.67 -22.71
N ALA A 107 8.80 -2.59 -22.99
CA ALA A 107 8.18 -1.34 -23.41
C ALA A 107 8.34 -0.24 -22.36
N THR A 108 8.07 -0.54 -21.08
CA THR A 108 8.25 0.44 -19.99
C THR A 108 9.68 0.95 -19.92
N ALA A 109 10.65 0.03 -19.98
CA ALA A 109 12.07 0.36 -19.93
C ALA A 109 12.51 1.18 -21.16
N VAL A 110 12.14 0.77 -22.37
CA VAL A 110 12.49 1.48 -23.60
C VAL A 110 11.83 2.86 -23.63
N GLY A 111 10.55 2.95 -23.28
CA GLY A 111 9.81 4.21 -23.23
C GLY A 111 10.41 5.21 -22.25
N LEU A 112 10.73 4.77 -21.03
CA LEU A 112 11.38 5.60 -20.02
C LEU A 112 12.77 6.06 -20.49
N ALA A 113 13.56 5.17 -21.11
CA ALA A 113 14.87 5.52 -21.64
C ALA A 113 14.79 6.59 -22.75
N ILE A 114 13.85 6.42 -23.70
CA ILE A 114 13.58 7.42 -24.75
C ILE A 114 13.15 8.74 -24.11
N PHE A 115 12.22 8.69 -23.15
CA PHE A 115 11.70 9.88 -22.46
C PHE A 115 12.81 10.66 -21.76
N ILE A 116 13.67 9.98 -20.99
CA ILE A 116 14.80 10.61 -20.30
C ILE A 116 15.79 11.19 -21.30
N VAL A 117 16.20 10.43 -22.33
CA VAL A 117 17.20 10.89 -23.30
C VAL A 117 16.70 12.10 -24.07
N ALA A 118 15.43 12.11 -24.46
CA ALA A 118 14.82 13.20 -25.21
C ALA A 118 14.49 14.43 -24.34
N GLY A 119 14.14 14.20 -23.06
CA GLY A 119 13.76 15.24 -22.10
C GLY A 119 14.93 15.78 -21.26
N ARG A 120 16.16 15.32 -21.50
CA ARG A 120 17.35 15.75 -20.76
C ARG A 120 17.51 17.28 -20.80
N PRO A 121 17.44 17.97 -19.66
CA PRO A 121 17.88 19.36 -19.57
C PRO A 121 19.38 19.41 -19.89
N HIS A 122 19.83 20.42 -20.64
CA HIS A 122 21.26 20.70 -20.72
C HIS A 122 21.71 21.21 -19.35
N GLN A 123 22.85 20.70 -18.84
CA GLN A 123 23.35 21.13 -17.53
C GLN A 123 23.56 22.65 -17.52
N GLY A 124 22.87 23.35 -16.61
CA GLY A 124 23.12 24.76 -16.33
C GLY A 124 24.51 24.96 -15.73
N ALA A 125 25.08 26.16 -15.90
CA ALA A 125 26.46 26.49 -15.54
C ALA A 125 26.76 26.49 -14.02
N THR A 126 25.78 26.23 -13.15
CA THR A 126 25.90 26.37 -11.69
C THR A 126 25.81 25.02 -10.99
N SER A 127 26.94 24.56 -10.42
CA SER A 127 27.04 23.33 -9.62
C SER A 127 26.33 23.38 -8.26
N THR A 128 25.63 24.47 -7.93
CA THR A 128 24.86 24.57 -6.69
C THR A 128 23.68 25.52 -6.91
N ALA A 129 22.47 24.99 -6.83
CA ALA A 129 21.26 25.79 -6.97
C ALA A 129 21.12 26.78 -5.79
N PRO A 130 20.75 28.05 -6.04
CA PRO A 130 20.43 29.01 -4.99
C PRO A 130 19.38 28.44 -4.00
N PRO A 131 19.49 28.72 -2.70
CA PRO A 131 18.51 28.26 -1.69
C PRO A 131 17.08 28.70 -2.02
N LEU A 132 16.91 29.83 -2.71
CA LEU A 132 15.61 30.36 -3.10
C LEU A 132 14.92 29.50 -4.17
N ASP A 133 15.66 28.90 -5.10
CA ASP A 133 15.10 28.06 -6.16
C ASP A 133 14.57 26.74 -5.60
N TRP A 134 15.25 26.19 -4.59
CA TRP A 134 14.75 25.07 -3.79
C TRP A 134 13.46 25.40 -3.04
N VAL A 135 13.36 26.58 -2.44
CA VAL A 135 12.14 27.03 -1.75
C VAL A 135 10.98 27.18 -2.75
N ILE A 136 11.22 27.79 -3.91
CA ILE A 136 10.18 28.05 -4.90
C ILE A 136 9.76 26.75 -5.59
N VAL A 137 10.68 26.03 -6.22
CA VAL A 137 10.37 24.85 -7.04
C VAL A 137 10.08 23.64 -6.15
N GLY A 138 10.90 23.38 -5.15
CA GLY A 138 10.66 22.33 -4.17
C GLY A 138 9.37 22.58 -3.38
N GLY A 139 9.12 23.83 -2.98
CA GLY A 139 7.86 24.23 -2.34
C GLY A 139 6.64 24.05 -3.24
N THR A 140 6.74 24.38 -4.53
CA THR A 140 5.66 24.18 -5.51
C THR A 140 5.35 22.70 -5.70
N ILE A 141 6.37 21.86 -5.74
CA ILE A 141 6.24 20.40 -5.90
C ILE A 141 5.62 19.75 -4.66
N LEU A 142 6.04 20.19 -3.48
CA LEU A 142 5.41 19.77 -2.22
C LEU A 142 3.95 20.24 -2.13
N ALA A 143 3.66 21.47 -2.55
CA ALA A 143 2.30 22.00 -2.58
C ALA A 143 1.42 21.22 -3.57
N LEU A 144 1.95 20.85 -4.74
CA LEU A 144 1.25 20.01 -5.71
C LEU A 144 0.97 18.61 -5.15
N ALA A 145 1.97 17.96 -4.54
CA ALA A 145 1.79 16.66 -3.90
C ALA A 145 0.72 16.74 -2.79
N LEU A 146 0.76 17.79 -1.96
CA LEU A 146 -0.24 18.02 -0.91
C LEU A 146 -1.64 18.26 -1.50
N ALA A 147 -1.75 19.07 -2.56
CA ALA A 147 -3.02 19.33 -3.22
C ALA A 147 -3.63 18.04 -3.80
N LEU A 148 -2.83 17.19 -4.43
CA LEU A 148 -3.27 15.88 -4.93
C LEU A 148 -3.80 15.00 -3.80
N VAL A 149 -3.12 14.98 -2.64
CA VAL A 149 -3.59 14.23 -1.46
C VAL A 149 -4.89 14.80 -0.91
N LEU A 150 -5.00 16.13 -0.76
CA LEU A 150 -6.19 16.78 -0.21
C LEU A 150 -7.41 16.65 -1.11
N ILE A 151 -7.20 16.73 -2.43
CA ILE A 151 -8.25 16.51 -3.44
C ILE A 151 -8.63 15.03 -3.46
N GLY A 152 -7.64 14.13 -3.51
CA GLY A 152 -7.86 12.68 -3.56
C GLY A 152 -8.71 12.18 -2.40
N ARG A 153 -8.45 12.66 -1.18
CA ARG A 153 -9.23 12.30 0.02
C ARG A 153 -10.70 12.69 0.01
N ARG A 154 -11.13 13.50 -0.96
CA ARG A 154 -12.54 13.90 -1.14
C ARG A 154 -13.24 13.08 -2.23
N LEU A 155 -12.55 12.14 -2.85
CA LEU A 155 -13.06 11.31 -3.94
C LEU A 155 -13.21 9.87 -3.48
N ASP A 156 -13.97 9.08 -4.25
CA ASP A 156 -14.08 7.64 -4.02
C ASP A 156 -12.74 6.92 -4.23
N ALA A 157 -12.55 5.78 -3.57
CA ALA A 157 -11.28 5.05 -3.51
C ALA A 157 -10.59 4.81 -4.88
N ILE A 158 -11.38 4.50 -5.92
CA ILE A 158 -10.88 4.28 -7.29
C ILE A 158 -10.24 5.54 -7.89
N ARG A 159 -10.73 6.73 -7.54
CA ARG A 159 -10.23 8.03 -8.02
C ARG A 159 -9.19 8.63 -7.06
N GLU A 160 -9.27 8.32 -5.78
CA GLU A 160 -8.25 8.70 -4.78
C GLU A 160 -6.91 8.01 -5.05
N ALA A 161 -6.92 6.70 -5.32
CA ALA A 161 -5.73 5.88 -5.52
C ALA A 161 -4.72 6.46 -6.54
N PRO A 162 -5.10 6.83 -7.77
CA PRO A 162 -4.16 7.42 -8.73
C PRO A 162 -3.60 8.77 -8.28
N LEU A 163 -4.36 9.58 -7.52
CA LEU A 163 -3.89 10.88 -7.03
C LEU A 163 -2.86 10.73 -5.91
N LEU A 164 -3.06 9.78 -4.99
CA LEU A 164 -2.06 9.44 -3.97
C LEU A 164 -0.80 8.84 -4.61
N ALA A 165 -0.95 8.00 -5.63
CA ALA A 165 0.15 7.45 -6.40
C ALA A 165 0.94 8.54 -7.15
N ALA A 166 0.25 9.51 -7.75
CA ALA A 166 0.87 10.68 -8.38
C ALA A 166 1.67 11.49 -7.34
N ALA A 167 1.08 11.79 -6.19
CA ALA A 167 1.76 12.51 -5.12
C ALA A 167 3.02 11.77 -4.63
N ALA A 168 2.94 10.43 -4.49
CA ALA A 168 4.09 9.61 -4.16
C ALA A 168 5.20 9.69 -5.23
N GLY A 169 4.84 9.54 -6.51
CA GLY A 169 5.79 9.67 -7.62
C GLY A 169 6.47 11.04 -7.63
N ILE A 170 5.71 12.12 -7.43
CA ILE A 170 6.25 13.48 -7.33
C ILE A 170 7.28 13.61 -6.19
N LEU A 171 6.97 13.06 -5.01
CA LEU A 171 7.90 13.05 -3.88
C LEU A 171 9.14 12.21 -4.14
N PHE A 172 9.05 11.11 -4.88
CA PHE A 172 10.22 10.33 -5.30
C PHE A 172 11.07 11.06 -6.34
N GLY A 173 10.46 11.83 -7.24
CA GLY A 173 11.20 12.74 -8.12
C GLY A 173 11.98 13.81 -7.33
N LEU A 174 11.34 14.38 -6.31
CA LEU A 174 11.98 15.31 -5.37
C LEU A 174 13.11 14.66 -4.57
N GLN A 175 12.88 13.45 -4.06
CA GLN A 175 13.91 12.66 -3.40
C GLN A 175 15.12 12.44 -4.31
N GLY A 176 14.89 12.09 -5.59
CA GLY A 176 15.96 11.88 -6.56
C GLY A 176 16.84 13.12 -6.75
N ALA A 177 16.23 14.29 -6.88
CA ALA A 177 16.96 15.55 -7.00
C ALA A 177 17.75 15.89 -5.73
N LEU A 178 17.15 15.75 -4.55
CA LEU A 178 17.84 15.97 -3.27
C LEU A 178 18.98 14.98 -3.04
N THR A 179 18.82 13.75 -3.54
CA THR A 179 19.85 12.71 -3.45
C THR A 179 21.08 13.09 -4.25
N HIS A 180 20.92 13.74 -5.41
CA HIS A 180 22.04 14.26 -6.20
C HIS A 180 22.87 15.27 -5.40
N ASP A 181 22.25 16.34 -4.88
CA ASP A 181 22.92 17.36 -4.07
C ASP A 181 23.56 16.77 -2.80
N ALA A 182 22.91 15.80 -2.18
CA ALA A 182 23.45 15.10 -1.00
C ALA A 182 24.71 14.29 -1.35
N ILE A 183 24.74 13.65 -2.53
CA ILE A 183 25.93 12.94 -3.01
C ILE A 183 27.06 13.92 -3.30
N ASP A 184 26.79 15.06 -3.96
CA ASP A 184 27.81 16.08 -4.22
C ASP A 184 28.43 16.61 -2.91
N ALA A 185 27.61 16.80 -1.86
CA ALA A 185 28.09 17.18 -0.53
C ALA A 185 28.93 16.07 0.15
N LEU A 186 28.58 14.80 -0.09
CA LEU A 186 29.34 13.66 0.41
C LEU A 186 30.71 13.53 -0.28
N GLU A 187 30.77 13.76 -1.59
CA GLU A 187 32.02 13.70 -2.36
C GLU A 187 32.97 14.85 -2.02
N THR A 188 32.44 16.04 -1.79
CA THR A 188 33.25 17.24 -1.51
C THR A 188 33.74 17.31 -0.07
N GLY A 189 32.93 16.88 0.91
CA GLY A 189 33.20 17.09 2.34
C GLY A 189 33.04 15.87 3.24
N GLY A 190 32.77 14.69 2.69
CA GLY A 190 32.61 13.46 3.44
C GLY A 190 31.33 13.38 4.29
N LEU A 191 31.25 12.34 5.13
CA LEU A 191 30.03 11.99 5.85
C LEU A 191 29.55 13.08 6.83
N LEU A 192 30.48 13.81 7.45
CA LEU A 192 30.13 14.88 8.39
C LEU A 192 29.41 16.03 7.67
N THR A 193 29.87 16.38 6.46
CA THR A 193 29.29 17.45 5.63
C THR A 193 27.90 17.03 5.13
N LEU A 194 27.74 15.77 4.73
CA LEU A 194 26.42 15.21 4.40
C LEU A 194 25.42 15.38 5.56
N LEU A 195 25.81 15.03 6.79
CA LEU A 195 24.91 15.13 7.96
C LEU A 195 24.57 16.57 8.36
N GLN A 196 25.35 17.55 7.91
CA GLN A 196 25.08 18.98 8.11
C GLN A 196 24.17 19.58 7.03
N THR A 197 23.93 18.85 5.93
CA THR A 197 23.04 19.31 4.84
C THR A 197 21.59 19.01 5.14
N TRP A 198 20.70 19.95 4.83
CA TRP A 198 19.26 19.72 4.98
C TRP A 198 18.72 18.72 3.95
N GLN A 199 19.40 18.59 2.80
CA GLN A 199 19.06 17.68 1.70
C GLN A 199 19.04 16.22 2.16
N ALA A 200 19.98 15.79 3.01
CA ALA A 200 20.01 14.44 3.56
C ALA A 200 18.74 14.10 4.35
N TYR A 201 18.23 15.04 5.15
CA TYR A 201 16.98 14.87 5.89
C TYR A 201 15.76 14.96 4.97
N GLY A 202 15.81 15.81 3.92
CA GLY A 202 14.79 15.90 2.89
C GLY A 202 14.61 14.60 2.11
N VAL A 203 15.71 13.91 1.76
CA VAL A 203 15.68 12.57 1.15
C VAL A 203 14.92 11.59 2.04
N LEU A 204 15.23 11.54 3.33
CA LEU A 204 14.58 10.64 4.28
C LEU A 204 13.09 10.98 4.43
N ALA A 205 12.73 12.26 4.54
CA ALA A 205 11.35 12.70 4.65
C ALA A 205 10.53 12.34 3.41
N CYS A 206 11.06 12.61 2.20
CA CYS A 206 10.41 12.26 0.94
C CYS A 206 10.24 10.76 0.80
N ALA A 207 11.26 9.96 1.17
CA ALA A 207 11.18 8.50 1.15
C ALA A 207 10.06 7.98 2.07
N LEU A 208 10.02 8.45 3.32
CA LEU A 208 9.02 8.00 4.30
C LEU A 208 7.59 8.37 3.88
N VAL A 209 7.37 9.62 3.47
CA VAL A 209 6.05 10.09 3.03
C VAL A 209 5.65 9.45 1.70
N GLY A 210 6.57 9.35 0.74
CA GLY A 210 6.35 8.70 -0.55
C GLY A 210 5.98 7.23 -0.40
N ILE A 211 6.67 6.48 0.48
CA ILE A 211 6.31 5.10 0.81
C ILE A 211 4.90 5.06 1.40
N LEU A 212 4.58 5.92 2.38
CA LEU A 212 3.25 5.94 3.00
C LEU A 212 2.13 6.19 1.98
N LEU A 213 2.32 7.15 1.08
CA LEU A 213 1.37 7.46 0.01
C LEU A 213 1.25 6.32 -1.00
N THR A 214 2.37 5.67 -1.37
CA THR A 214 2.38 4.50 -2.26
C THR A 214 1.58 3.35 -1.67
N GLN A 215 1.80 3.05 -0.39
CA GLN A 215 1.06 2.00 0.32
C GLN A 215 -0.43 2.34 0.42
N SER A 216 -0.77 3.61 0.64
CA SER A 216 -2.16 4.06 0.69
C SER A 216 -2.85 3.92 -0.67
N ALA A 217 -2.18 4.32 -1.75
CA ALA A 217 -2.70 4.22 -3.12
C ALA A 217 -2.97 2.78 -3.55
N PHE A 218 -2.06 1.85 -3.21
CA PHE A 218 -2.19 0.45 -3.59
C PHE A 218 -3.23 -0.33 -2.78
N ASN A 219 -3.63 0.20 -1.61
CA ASN A 219 -4.69 -0.38 -0.81
C ASN A 219 -6.10 0.13 -1.20
N LEU A 220 -6.19 1.28 -1.87
CA LEU A 220 -7.47 1.89 -2.23
C LEU A 220 -8.05 1.37 -3.54
N ALA A 221 -7.19 0.94 -4.48
CA ALA A 221 -7.62 0.45 -5.78
C ALA A 221 -6.60 -0.53 -6.35
N PRO A 222 -7.02 -1.37 -7.33
CA PRO A 222 -6.12 -2.28 -8.02
C PRO A 222 -4.86 -1.57 -8.54
N LEU A 223 -3.71 -2.26 -8.54
CA LEU A 223 -2.44 -1.72 -9.06
C LEU A 223 -2.58 -1.11 -10.46
N SER A 224 -3.45 -1.66 -11.31
CA SER A 224 -3.74 -1.13 -12.65
C SER A 224 -4.28 0.29 -12.66
N ALA A 225 -4.95 0.72 -11.59
CA ALA A 225 -5.48 2.07 -11.45
C ALA A 225 -4.43 3.08 -10.95
N SER A 226 -3.50 2.67 -10.08
CA SER A 226 -2.62 3.57 -9.35
C SER A 226 -1.14 3.50 -9.77
N PHE A 227 -0.63 2.32 -10.10
CA PHE A 227 0.77 2.08 -10.45
C PHE A 227 1.25 2.85 -11.70
N PRO A 228 0.50 2.93 -12.81
CA PRO A 228 0.90 3.74 -13.97
C PRO A 228 1.15 5.20 -13.62
N THR A 229 0.29 5.77 -12.77
CA THR A 229 0.38 7.17 -12.38
C THR A 229 1.63 7.44 -11.53
N LEU A 230 1.99 6.54 -10.61
CA LEU A 230 3.22 6.64 -9.83
C LEU A 230 4.46 6.65 -10.72
N VAL A 231 4.55 5.69 -11.64
CA VAL A 231 5.73 5.51 -12.52
C VAL A 231 5.89 6.68 -13.50
N VAL A 232 4.80 7.33 -13.89
CA VAL A 232 4.82 8.50 -14.78
C VAL A 232 5.16 9.78 -14.02
N ALA A 233 4.61 9.96 -12.81
CA ALA A 233 4.77 11.18 -12.05
C ALA A 233 6.21 11.42 -11.57
N GLU A 234 6.93 10.34 -11.22
CA GLU A 234 8.33 10.40 -10.78
C GLU A 234 9.29 11.06 -11.79
N PRO A 235 9.43 10.58 -13.03
CA PRO A 235 10.34 11.18 -13.99
C PRO A 235 9.88 12.57 -14.45
N LEU A 236 8.56 12.85 -14.48
CA LEU A 236 8.05 14.19 -14.77
C LEU A 236 8.47 15.21 -13.69
N ALA A 237 8.32 14.84 -12.42
CA ALA A 237 8.76 15.68 -11.31
C ALA A 237 10.29 15.87 -11.32
N ALA A 238 11.06 14.80 -11.59
CA ALA A 238 12.51 14.88 -11.68
C ALA A 238 12.97 15.86 -12.77
N ILE A 239 12.35 15.83 -13.96
CA ILE A 239 12.65 16.78 -15.05
C ILE A 239 12.25 18.21 -14.65
N ALA A 240 11.06 18.40 -14.08
CA ALA A 240 10.60 19.72 -13.64
C ALA A 240 11.55 20.34 -12.61
N ILE A 241 12.09 19.54 -11.69
CA ILE A 241 13.10 19.99 -10.72
C ILE A 241 14.43 20.30 -11.39
N GLY A 242 14.90 19.42 -12.28
CA GLY A 242 16.16 19.65 -13.00
C GLY A 242 16.12 20.96 -13.81
N VAL A 243 14.99 21.26 -14.45
CA VAL A 243 14.81 22.53 -15.17
C VAL A 243 14.70 23.72 -14.20
N GLY A 244 13.87 23.61 -13.17
CA GLY A 244 13.54 24.75 -12.30
C GLY A 244 14.62 25.09 -11.27
N VAL A 245 15.29 24.09 -10.70
CA VAL A 245 16.29 24.26 -9.63
C VAL A 245 17.71 24.28 -10.16
N GLN A 246 18.03 23.41 -11.13
CA GLN A 246 19.40 23.26 -11.64
C GLN A 246 19.67 24.16 -12.87
N GLY A 247 18.72 25.03 -13.21
CA GLY A 247 18.85 25.99 -14.32
C GLY A 247 18.98 25.33 -15.69
N GLY A 248 18.46 24.11 -15.84
CA GLY A 248 18.60 23.35 -17.08
C GLY A 248 17.67 23.86 -18.18
N GLU A 249 18.22 24.18 -19.36
CA GLU A 249 17.41 24.52 -20.52
C GLU A 249 16.90 23.24 -21.21
N LEU A 250 15.57 23.16 -21.39
CA LEU A 250 14.96 22.11 -22.21
C LEU A 250 15.26 22.40 -23.68
N ASN A 251 15.86 21.44 -24.36
CA ASN A 251 15.91 21.49 -25.82
C ASN A 251 14.51 21.16 -26.37
N LEU A 252 13.73 22.20 -26.64
CA LEU A 252 12.37 22.11 -27.18
C LEU A 252 12.35 21.96 -28.71
N SER A 253 13.43 21.44 -29.32
CA SER A 253 13.41 21.05 -30.73
C SER A 253 12.20 20.12 -31.00
N PRO A 254 11.49 20.28 -32.13
CA PRO A 254 10.35 19.43 -32.46
C PRO A 254 10.66 17.93 -32.39
N ILE A 255 11.90 17.53 -32.70
CA ILE A 255 12.35 16.14 -32.68
C ILE A 255 12.51 15.61 -31.25
N THR A 256 13.15 16.38 -30.35
CA THR A 256 13.34 15.98 -28.95
C THR A 256 12.02 15.99 -28.20
N PHE A 257 11.15 16.98 -28.45
CA PHE A 257 9.81 17.02 -27.88
C PHE A 257 8.93 15.85 -28.34
N ALA A 258 8.92 15.55 -29.65
CA ALA A 258 8.21 14.39 -30.18
C ALA A 258 8.78 13.07 -29.62
N GLY A 259 10.11 12.96 -29.51
CA GLY A 259 10.77 11.82 -28.88
C GLY A 259 10.34 11.61 -27.43
N ALA A 260 10.26 12.68 -26.63
CA ALA A 260 9.79 12.61 -25.26
C ALA A 260 8.32 12.15 -25.19
N LEU A 261 7.42 12.71 -26.01
CA LEU A 261 6.02 12.27 -26.05
C LEU A 261 5.87 10.80 -26.44
N VAL A 262 6.63 10.34 -27.44
CA VAL A 262 6.64 8.94 -27.87
C VAL A 262 7.17 8.03 -26.75
N GLY A 263 8.29 8.39 -26.12
CA GLY A 263 8.85 7.64 -25.00
C GLY A 263 7.86 7.52 -23.84
N LEU A 264 7.22 8.63 -23.48
CA LEU A 264 6.18 8.67 -22.44
C LEU A 264 4.99 7.77 -22.79
N ALA A 265 4.50 7.82 -24.02
CA ALA A 265 3.39 6.99 -24.47
C ALA A 265 3.74 5.49 -24.43
N ILE A 266 4.94 5.12 -24.89
CA ILE A 266 5.44 3.74 -24.83
C ILE A 266 5.55 3.28 -23.37
N MET A 267 6.05 4.15 -22.49
CA MET A 267 6.17 3.85 -21.07
C MET A 267 4.80 3.60 -20.43
N ILE A 268 3.83 4.48 -20.66
CA ILE A 268 2.46 4.34 -20.15
C ILE A 268 1.83 3.04 -20.65
N ALA A 269 1.95 2.73 -21.94
CA ALA A 269 1.42 1.51 -22.52
C ALA A 269 2.07 0.26 -21.90
N GLY A 270 3.39 0.27 -21.72
CA GLY A 270 4.13 -0.82 -21.08
C GLY A 270 3.68 -1.07 -19.63
N VAL A 271 3.51 0.00 -18.84
CA VAL A 271 3.05 -0.11 -17.46
C VAL A 271 1.61 -0.59 -17.41
N TYR A 272 0.74 -0.13 -18.32
CA TYR A 272 -0.64 -0.60 -18.39
C TYR A 272 -0.73 -2.09 -18.74
N VAL A 273 0.11 -2.58 -19.66
CA VAL A 273 0.21 -4.01 -19.99
C VAL A 273 0.64 -4.83 -18.76
N LEU A 274 1.63 -4.35 -18.01
CA LEU A 274 2.09 -5.00 -16.78
C LEU A 274 1.02 -5.00 -15.69
N ALA A 275 0.38 -3.85 -15.45
CA ALA A 275 -0.58 -3.70 -14.37
C ALA A 275 -1.91 -4.40 -14.67
N SER A 276 -2.24 -4.61 -15.96
CA SER A 276 -3.37 -5.43 -16.42
C SER A 276 -3.04 -6.90 -16.63
N SER A 277 -1.85 -7.36 -16.20
CA SER A 277 -1.49 -8.77 -16.28
C SER A 277 -2.13 -9.57 -15.14
N PRO A 278 -2.81 -10.70 -15.45
CA PRO A 278 -3.28 -11.64 -14.43
C PRO A 278 -2.16 -12.18 -13.54
N PHE A 279 -0.91 -12.15 -13.98
CA PHE A 279 0.25 -12.55 -13.17
C PHE A 279 0.50 -11.57 -12.01
N VAL A 280 0.27 -10.28 -12.23
CA VAL A 280 0.45 -9.21 -11.23
C VAL A 280 -0.84 -8.98 -10.43
N THR A 281 -2.00 -8.97 -11.08
CA THR A 281 -3.31 -8.77 -10.43
C THR A 281 -3.75 -10.01 -9.64
N GLY A 282 -3.53 -11.22 -10.17
CA GLY A 282 -3.97 -12.46 -9.52
C GLY A 282 -3.25 -12.78 -8.21
N GLN A 283 -2.02 -12.27 -8.00
CA GLN A 283 -1.34 -12.41 -6.71
C GLN A 283 -1.94 -11.50 -5.63
N LEU A 284 -2.42 -10.32 -6.02
CA LEU A 284 -3.09 -9.41 -5.09
C LEU A 284 -4.50 -9.87 -4.77
N ASP A 285 -5.29 -10.32 -5.75
CA ASP A 285 -6.61 -10.92 -5.49
C ASP A 285 -6.50 -12.06 -4.47
N LEU A 286 -5.49 -12.92 -4.60
CA LEU A 286 -5.25 -14.02 -3.66
C LEU A 286 -4.80 -13.56 -2.27
N LEU A 287 -4.19 -12.38 -2.15
CA LEU A 287 -3.76 -11.79 -0.88
C LEU A 287 -4.91 -11.03 -0.22
N GLU A 288 -5.69 -10.27 -0.98
CA GLU A 288 -6.92 -9.60 -0.53
C GLU A 288 -7.95 -10.61 -0.04
N ARG A 289 -8.15 -11.72 -0.77
CA ARG A 289 -9.05 -12.80 -0.30
C ARG A 289 -8.59 -13.43 1.00
N ARG A 290 -7.31 -13.82 1.09
CA ARG A 290 -6.76 -14.37 2.35
C ARG A 290 -6.86 -13.36 3.50
N ARG A 291 -6.78 -12.07 3.19
CA ARG A 291 -6.93 -10.98 4.17
C ARG A 291 -8.38 -10.84 4.63
N GLU A 292 -9.35 -10.82 3.71
CA GLU A 292 -10.78 -10.74 4.01
C GLU A 292 -11.24 -11.96 4.83
N GLU A 293 -10.83 -13.17 4.43
CA GLU A 293 -11.07 -14.40 5.21
C GLU A 293 -10.49 -14.29 6.62
N GLY A 294 -9.21 -13.91 6.74
CA GLY A 294 -8.55 -13.78 8.04
C GLY A 294 -9.09 -12.63 8.92
N LEU A 295 -9.68 -11.61 8.32
CA LEU A 295 -10.42 -10.57 9.04
C LEU A 295 -11.75 -11.11 9.57
N ALA A 296 -12.51 -11.78 8.70
CA ALA A 296 -13.81 -12.34 9.07
C ALA A 296 -13.68 -13.35 10.22
N TYR A 297 -12.74 -14.30 10.14
CA TYR A 297 -12.49 -15.27 11.22
C TYR A 297 -12.10 -14.60 12.55
N ARG A 298 -11.30 -13.52 12.51
CA ARG A 298 -10.90 -12.83 13.74
C ARG A 298 -12.01 -11.97 14.33
N THR A 299 -12.82 -11.34 13.50
CA THR A 299 -14.03 -10.64 13.96
C THR A 299 -15.01 -11.64 14.57
N GLU A 300 -15.17 -12.83 13.97
CA GLU A 300 -15.96 -13.93 14.55
C GLU A 300 -15.42 -14.35 15.93
N GLU A 301 -14.12 -14.60 16.07
CA GLU A 301 -13.48 -15.00 17.34
C GLU A 301 -13.61 -13.91 18.41
N THR A 302 -13.44 -12.63 18.01
CA THR A 302 -13.58 -11.49 18.93
C THR A 302 -15.03 -11.36 19.42
N LEU A 303 -16.00 -11.46 18.51
CA LEU A 303 -17.42 -11.44 18.84
C LEU A 303 -17.82 -12.60 19.75
N GLU A 304 -17.29 -13.81 19.51
CA GLU A 304 -17.52 -14.98 20.35
C GLU A 304 -17.01 -14.72 21.78
N HIS A 305 -15.80 -14.17 21.91
CA HIS A 305 -15.23 -13.80 23.20
C HIS A 305 -16.04 -12.71 23.91
N ASP A 306 -16.39 -11.63 23.21
CA ASP A 306 -17.14 -10.50 23.79
C ASP A 306 -18.54 -10.93 24.25
N LEU A 307 -19.22 -11.77 23.46
CA LEU A 307 -20.51 -12.36 23.83
C LEU A 307 -20.38 -13.31 25.04
N GLN A 308 -19.28 -14.06 25.13
CA GLN A 308 -19.01 -14.91 26.29
C GLN A 308 -18.81 -14.08 27.56
N VAL A 309 -17.94 -13.07 27.53
CA VAL A 309 -17.70 -12.17 28.66
C VAL A 309 -19.01 -11.49 29.09
N LEU A 310 -19.80 -10.99 28.13
CA LEU A 310 -21.09 -10.38 28.41
C LEU A 310 -22.07 -11.37 29.06
N SER A 311 -22.08 -12.62 28.62
CA SER A 311 -22.92 -13.66 29.22
C SER A 311 -22.52 -13.97 30.66
N GLU A 312 -21.22 -14.02 30.95
CA GLU A 312 -20.68 -14.24 32.30
C GLU A 312 -20.98 -13.05 33.23
N GLU A 313 -20.86 -11.82 32.73
CA GLU A 313 -21.27 -10.61 33.48
C GLU A 313 -22.76 -10.66 33.84
N LEU A 314 -23.62 -11.06 32.90
CA LEU A 314 -25.06 -11.20 33.15
C LEU A 314 -25.38 -12.29 34.17
N ASP A 315 -24.67 -13.41 34.13
CA ASP A 315 -24.82 -14.49 35.11
C ASP A 315 -24.41 -14.03 36.52
N GLN A 316 -23.34 -13.23 36.64
CA GLN A 316 -22.94 -12.61 37.92
C GLN A 316 -23.97 -11.61 38.44
N VAL A 317 -24.59 -10.82 37.55
CA VAL A 317 -25.67 -9.90 37.91
C VAL A 317 -26.88 -10.67 38.45
N ALA A 318 -27.29 -11.72 37.72
CA ALA A 318 -28.43 -12.56 38.09
C ALA A 318 -28.22 -13.33 39.40
N ALA A 319 -26.97 -13.69 39.72
CA ALA A 319 -26.62 -14.36 40.99
C ALA A 319 -26.74 -13.47 42.24
N GLY A 320 -27.20 -12.21 42.11
CA GLY A 320 -27.53 -11.34 43.24
C GLY A 320 -26.33 -10.65 43.88
N GLY A 321 -25.18 -10.59 43.21
CA GLY A 321 -23.92 -10.11 43.79
C GLY A 321 -23.82 -8.61 44.03
N ALA A 322 -24.79 -7.77 43.63
CA ALA A 322 -24.50 -6.34 43.54
C ALA A 322 -25.66 -5.35 43.75
N ARG A 323 -25.31 -4.18 44.31
CA ARG A 323 -26.17 -3.18 44.98
C ARG A 323 -27.01 -2.32 44.02
N PRO A 324 -28.27 -1.94 44.29
CA PRO A 324 -29.19 -1.26 43.35
C PRO A 324 -28.62 -0.12 42.47
N SER A 325 -27.70 0.71 42.98
CA SER A 325 -27.05 1.80 42.23
C SER A 325 -25.93 1.36 41.27
N TRP A 326 -25.46 0.12 41.41
CA TRP A 326 -24.62 -0.60 40.45
C TRP A 326 -25.45 -1.01 39.23
N ALA A 327 -26.67 -1.52 39.44
CA ALA A 327 -27.47 -2.16 38.39
C ALA A 327 -27.83 -1.18 37.27
N VAL A 328 -28.11 0.08 37.61
CA VAL A 328 -28.40 1.14 36.64
C VAL A 328 -27.15 1.55 35.83
N ARG A 329 -25.97 1.65 36.48
CA ARG A 329 -24.71 1.95 35.78
C ARG A 329 -24.24 0.78 34.92
N SER A 330 -24.44 -0.44 35.39
CA SER A 330 -24.18 -1.67 34.64
C SER A 330 -25.10 -1.78 33.44
N HIS A 331 -26.38 -1.41 33.54
CA HIS A 331 -27.29 -1.45 32.39
C HIS A 331 -26.82 -0.56 31.23
N GLN A 332 -26.46 0.71 31.49
CA GLN A 332 -25.90 1.58 30.45
C GLN A 332 -24.55 1.10 29.91
N HIS A 333 -23.78 0.37 30.70
CA HIS A 333 -22.53 -0.24 30.25
C HIS A 333 -22.80 -1.44 29.33
N LEU A 334 -23.68 -2.35 29.75
CA LEU A 334 -24.11 -3.54 29.00
C LEU A 334 -24.76 -3.15 27.66
N GLN A 335 -25.61 -2.12 27.65
CA GLN A 335 -26.21 -1.61 26.40
C GLN A 335 -25.15 -1.07 25.43
N ARG A 336 -24.19 -0.27 25.91
CA ARG A 336 -23.07 0.20 25.07
C ARG A 336 -22.20 -0.95 24.55
N HIS A 337 -22.05 -2.03 25.32
CA HIS A 337 -21.32 -3.21 24.87
C HIS A 337 -22.09 -3.95 23.77
N LEU A 338 -23.41 -4.10 23.93
CA LEU A 338 -24.28 -4.67 22.89
C LEU A 338 -24.30 -3.83 21.61
N ASP A 339 -24.37 -2.49 21.72
CA ASP A 339 -24.34 -1.61 20.54
C ASP A 339 -23.00 -1.74 19.77
N ARG A 340 -21.89 -1.91 20.49
CA ARG A 340 -20.57 -2.17 19.89
C ARG A 340 -20.50 -3.54 19.20
N ILE A 341 -21.10 -4.56 19.82
CA ILE A 341 -21.23 -5.90 19.22
C ILE A 341 -22.08 -5.83 17.95
N ASP A 342 -23.15 -5.04 17.94
CA ASP A 342 -23.99 -4.84 16.75
C ASP A 342 -23.20 -4.17 15.60
N GLU A 343 -22.36 -3.17 15.88
CA GLU A 343 -21.44 -2.59 14.88
C GLU A 343 -20.48 -3.63 14.29
N GLU A 344 -19.85 -4.45 15.12
CA GLU A 344 -18.92 -5.50 14.65
C GLU A 344 -19.64 -6.63 13.90
N LEU A 345 -20.89 -6.95 14.26
CA LEU A 345 -21.74 -7.88 13.51
C LEU A 345 -22.08 -7.33 12.11
N VAL A 346 -22.39 -6.03 11.99
CA VAL A 346 -22.59 -5.37 10.70
C VAL A 346 -21.31 -5.45 9.87
N ARG A 347 -20.16 -5.16 10.47
CA ARG A 347 -18.86 -5.27 9.79
C ARG A 347 -18.54 -6.69 9.32
N LEU A 348 -18.85 -7.71 10.13
CA LEU A 348 -18.72 -9.12 9.74
C LEU A 348 -19.63 -9.45 8.55
N SER A 349 -20.86 -8.90 8.52
CA SER A 349 -21.79 -9.10 7.42
C SER A 349 -21.31 -8.48 6.10
N GLU A 350 -20.68 -7.30 6.16
CA GLU A 350 -20.07 -6.62 5.02
C GLU A 350 -18.88 -7.41 4.47
N LEU A 351 -17.96 -7.83 5.35
CA LEU A 351 -16.81 -8.67 4.99
C LEU A 351 -17.25 -9.95 4.27
N ARG A 352 -18.30 -10.60 4.77
CA ARG A 352 -18.84 -11.81 4.16
C ARG A 352 -19.46 -11.55 2.79
N ALA A 353 -20.16 -10.44 2.63
CA ALA A 353 -20.72 -10.03 1.34
C ALA A 353 -19.60 -9.75 0.32
N ASP A 354 -18.50 -9.13 0.73
CA ASP A 354 -17.32 -8.91 -0.10
C ASP A 354 -16.66 -10.21 -0.55
N ILE A 355 -16.45 -11.16 0.37
CA ILE A 355 -15.88 -12.48 0.05
C ILE A 355 -16.73 -13.18 -1.01
N SER A 356 -18.06 -13.19 -0.82
CA SER A 356 -19.01 -13.80 -1.76
C SER A 356 -18.98 -13.13 -3.14
N ARG A 357 -18.97 -11.79 -3.19
CA ARG A 357 -18.89 -11.02 -4.45
C ARG A 357 -17.61 -11.34 -5.22
N HIS A 358 -16.47 -11.40 -4.54
CA HIS A 358 -15.17 -11.70 -5.17
C HIS A 358 -15.16 -13.11 -5.78
N ARG A 359 -15.71 -14.10 -5.08
CA ARG A 359 -15.82 -15.46 -5.57
C ARG A 359 -16.71 -15.56 -6.82
N GLU A 360 -17.87 -14.90 -6.81
CA GLU A 360 -18.76 -14.86 -7.96
C GLU A 360 -18.10 -14.22 -9.19
N ALA A 361 -17.40 -13.10 -8.99
CA ALA A 361 -16.66 -12.43 -10.05
C ALA A 361 -15.59 -13.35 -10.68
N GLU A 362 -14.90 -14.16 -9.87
CA GLU A 362 -13.90 -15.11 -10.36
C GLU A 362 -14.52 -16.25 -11.16
N ARG A 363 -15.64 -16.82 -10.69
CA ARG A 363 -16.39 -17.83 -11.44
C ARG A 363 -16.80 -17.33 -12.82
N VAL A 364 -17.25 -16.08 -12.91
CA VAL A 364 -17.58 -15.45 -14.20
C VAL A 364 -16.33 -15.30 -15.07
N LYS A 365 -15.23 -14.81 -14.52
CA LYS A 365 -13.96 -14.62 -15.22
C LYS A 365 -13.42 -15.93 -15.80
N GLU A 366 -13.40 -17.00 -14.99
CA GLU A 366 -12.88 -18.30 -15.41
C GLU A 366 -13.81 -19.04 -16.38
N ARG A 367 -15.14 -18.85 -16.29
CA ARG A 367 -16.08 -19.35 -17.33
C ARG A 367 -15.82 -18.76 -18.71
N THR A 368 -15.39 -17.49 -18.75
CA THR A 368 -15.08 -16.80 -20.01
C THR A 368 -13.71 -17.21 -20.57
N ARG A 369 -12.88 -17.91 -19.80
CA ARG A 369 -11.53 -18.29 -20.17
C ARG A 369 -11.51 -19.67 -20.84
N ALA A 370 -10.70 -19.80 -21.89
CA ALA A 370 -10.47 -21.10 -22.54
C ALA A 370 -9.51 -21.95 -21.68
N LEU A 371 -10.02 -22.50 -20.58
CA LEU A 371 -9.27 -23.36 -19.66
C LEU A 371 -9.08 -24.77 -20.23
N THR A 372 -7.90 -25.35 -20.00
CA THR A 372 -7.65 -26.77 -20.27
C THR A 372 -8.44 -27.66 -19.29
N PRO A 373 -8.67 -28.95 -19.61
CA PRO A 373 -9.41 -29.85 -18.72
C PRO A 373 -8.78 -29.97 -17.32
N GLN A 374 -7.44 -29.96 -17.23
CA GLN A 374 -6.72 -30.03 -15.96
C GLN A 374 -6.89 -28.76 -15.12
N GLU A 375 -6.82 -27.58 -15.73
CA GLU A 375 -7.03 -26.30 -15.03
C GLU A 375 -8.49 -26.16 -14.55
N ARG A 376 -9.46 -26.69 -15.29
CA ARG A 376 -10.87 -26.72 -14.86
C ARG A 376 -11.06 -27.56 -13.61
N GLU A 377 -10.46 -28.75 -13.56
CA GLU A 377 -10.57 -29.64 -12.40
C GLU A 377 -9.90 -29.04 -11.15
N GLU A 378 -8.75 -28.39 -11.31
CA GLU A 378 -8.07 -27.68 -10.23
C GLU A 378 -8.90 -26.50 -9.71
N PHE A 379 -9.52 -25.73 -10.61
CA PHE A 379 -10.42 -24.64 -10.26
C PHE A 379 -11.69 -25.14 -9.53
N GLU A 380 -12.31 -26.22 -9.99
CA GLU A 380 -13.51 -26.79 -9.35
C GLU A 380 -13.21 -27.26 -7.92
N ARG A 381 -12.06 -27.92 -7.69
CA ARG A 381 -11.64 -28.29 -6.33
C ARG A 381 -11.42 -27.08 -5.44
N TYR A 382 -10.74 -26.06 -5.96
CA TYR A 382 -10.49 -24.81 -5.21
C TYR A 382 -11.80 -24.09 -4.87
N ASP A 383 -12.72 -23.98 -5.82
CA ASP A 383 -14.03 -23.34 -5.62
C ASP A 383 -14.90 -24.13 -4.62
N LEU A 384 -14.78 -25.46 -4.57
CA LEU A 384 -15.43 -26.29 -3.57
C LEU A 384 -14.88 -26.03 -2.16
N GLU A 385 -13.55 -26.03 -1.99
CA GLU A 385 -12.93 -25.77 -0.68
C GLU A 385 -13.30 -24.38 -0.15
N LEU A 386 -13.27 -23.36 -1.01
CA LEU A 386 -13.68 -22.00 -0.65
C LEU A 386 -15.15 -21.95 -0.21
N SER A 387 -16.01 -22.71 -0.90
CA SER A 387 -17.44 -22.79 -0.58
C SER A 387 -17.75 -23.40 0.77
N GLU A 388 -16.90 -24.31 1.25
CA GLU A 388 -17.07 -24.95 2.54
C GLU A 388 -16.69 -23.96 3.64
N ARG A 389 -15.58 -23.24 3.47
CA ARG A 389 -15.16 -22.19 4.41
C ARG A 389 -16.16 -21.05 4.53
N GLU A 390 -16.70 -20.57 3.40
CA GLU A 390 -17.78 -19.57 3.42
C GLU A 390 -19.00 -20.07 4.19
N ARG A 391 -19.39 -21.33 4.00
CA ARG A 391 -20.52 -21.95 4.72
C ARG A 391 -20.27 -22.04 6.23
N GLU A 392 -19.04 -22.32 6.65
CA GLU A 392 -18.64 -22.34 8.06
C GLU A 392 -18.73 -20.96 8.69
N LEU A 393 -18.15 -19.94 8.04
CA LEU A 393 -18.22 -18.53 8.44
C LEU A 393 -19.69 -18.03 8.52
N ASP A 394 -20.50 -18.40 7.53
CA ASP A 394 -21.94 -18.10 7.51
C ASP A 394 -22.68 -18.72 8.71
N ALA A 395 -22.36 -19.96 9.04
CA ALA A 395 -22.93 -20.64 10.18
C ALA A 395 -22.48 -19.99 11.49
N GLY A 396 -21.21 -19.60 11.60
CA GLY A 396 -20.63 -18.84 12.70
C GLY A 396 -21.33 -17.53 12.98
N ALA A 397 -21.38 -16.66 11.98
CA ALA A 397 -22.05 -15.37 12.08
C ALA A 397 -23.51 -15.49 12.51
N ARG A 398 -24.27 -16.44 11.94
CA ARG A 398 -25.67 -16.68 12.36
C ARG A 398 -25.79 -17.12 13.82
N ARG A 399 -24.83 -17.90 14.34
CA ARG A 399 -24.81 -18.27 15.77
C ARG A 399 -24.58 -17.05 16.66
N LEU A 400 -23.66 -16.16 16.27
CA LEU A 400 -23.33 -14.94 17.01
C LEU A 400 -24.51 -13.96 17.01
N GLU A 401 -25.15 -13.73 15.86
CA GLU A 401 -26.38 -12.90 15.75
C GLU A 401 -27.49 -13.43 16.66
N GLN A 402 -27.73 -14.75 16.65
CA GLN A 402 -28.74 -15.35 17.52
C GLN A 402 -28.37 -15.22 19.01
N TRP A 403 -27.08 -15.28 19.34
CA TRP A 403 -26.61 -15.12 20.72
C TRP A 403 -26.75 -13.68 21.20
N SER A 404 -26.39 -12.68 20.38
CA SER A 404 -26.57 -11.27 20.73
C SER A 404 -28.04 -10.93 20.98
N VAL A 405 -28.96 -11.42 20.14
CA VAL A 405 -30.41 -11.26 20.32
C VAL A 405 -30.88 -11.86 21.65
N ARG A 406 -30.39 -13.06 22.01
CA ARG A 406 -30.72 -13.68 23.30
C ARG A 406 -30.22 -12.86 24.49
N LEU A 407 -28.99 -12.38 24.44
CA LEU A 407 -28.40 -11.56 25.53
C LEU A 407 -29.13 -10.22 25.67
N ARG A 408 -29.48 -9.57 24.55
CA ARG A 408 -30.26 -8.32 24.55
C ARG A 408 -31.60 -8.51 25.25
N ARG A 409 -32.33 -9.58 24.92
CA ARG A 409 -33.60 -9.92 25.59
C ARG A 409 -33.42 -10.10 27.10
N ARG A 410 -32.34 -10.78 27.51
CA ARG A 410 -32.01 -11.02 28.91
C ARG A 410 -31.67 -9.73 29.67
N VAL A 411 -30.97 -8.78 29.02
CA VAL A 411 -30.71 -7.43 29.54
C VAL A 411 -32.00 -6.62 29.72
N GLU A 412 -32.95 -6.75 28.79
CA GLU A 412 -34.27 -6.11 28.88
C GLU A 412 -35.12 -6.70 30.00
N GLU A 413 -35.10 -8.02 30.19
CA GLU A 413 -35.82 -8.70 31.27
C GLU A 413 -35.32 -8.28 32.67
N LEU A 414 -34.00 -8.09 32.85
CA LEU A 414 -33.42 -7.56 34.09
C LEU A 414 -33.90 -6.14 34.44
N ARG A 415 -34.39 -5.37 33.46
CA ARG A 415 -34.97 -4.04 33.69
C ARG A 415 -36.42 -4.11 34.18
N LEU A 416 -37.11 -5.21 33.89
CA LEU A 416 -38.53 -5.41 34.18
C LEU A 416 -38.82 -6.06 35.53
N GLU A 417 -37.80 -6.40 36.33
CA GLU A 417 -37.95 -6.70 37.77
C GLU A 417 -37.73 -5.42 38.59
N PRO A 418 -38.74 -4.56 38.80
CA PRO A 418 -38.65 -3.53 39.82
C PRO A 418 -38.70 -4.22 41.18
N GLY A 419 -37.86 -3.77 42.12
CA GLY A 419 -37.69 -4.35 43.45
C GLY A 419 -39.01 -4.77 44.09
N GLY A 420 -39.03 -5.99 44.63
CA GLY A 420 -40.13 -6.47 45.44
C GLY A 420 -40.47 -5.43 46.50
N GLU A 421 -41.67 -4.85 46.40
CA GLU A 421 -42.28 -4.10 47.50
C GLU A 421 -42.36 -5.04 48.69
N GLU A 422 -41.45 -4.88 49.66
CA GLU A 422 -41.67 -5.32 51.02
C GLU A 422 -42.91 -4.60 51.54
N THR A 423 -44.08 -5.22 51.36
CA THR A 423 -45.27 -4.89 52.15
C THR A 423 -44.88 -4.98 53.63
N PRO A 424 -44.91 -3.88 54.41
CA PRO A 424 -44.60 -3.98 55.82
C PRO A 424 -45.71 -4.78 56.51
N PRO A 425 -45.37 -5.66 57.47
CA PRO A 425 -46.39 -6.40 58.20
C PRO A 425 -47.24 -5.40 58.99
N ARG A 426 -48.55 -5.39 58.72
CA ARG A 426 -49.54 -4.84 59.64
C ARG A 426 -49.52 -5.69 60.92
N GLY A 427 -48.61 -5.37 61.83
CA GLY A 427 -48.63 -5.84 63.21
C GLY A 427 -49.55 -4.95 64.04
N GLY A 428 -50.61 -5.54 64.58
CA GLY A 428 -51.52 -4.89 65.52
C GLY A 428 -50.87 -4.64 66.88
N GLY A 429 -51.42 -3.64 67.57
CA GLY A 429 -51.04 -3.19 68.91
C GLY A 429 -51.64 -1.82 69.17
#